data_AF-A0A359C6P8-F1
#
_entry.id   AF-A0A359C6P8-F1
#
_cell.length_a   1.000
_cell.length_b   1.000
_cell.length_c   1.000
_cell.angle_alpha   90.00
_cell.angle_beta   90.00
_cell.angle_gamma   90.00
#
_symmetry.space_group_name_H-M   'P 1'
#
loop_
_entity.id
_entity.type
_entity.pdbx_description
1 polymer ?
#
loop_
_entity_poly.entity_id
_entity_poly.type
_entity_poly.pdbx_seq_one_letter_code
_entity_poly.pdbx_strand_id
1 'polypeptide(L)' 'ARYPSRWRLLVPSERLDLEVVPRVADQELRTTVRYWEGAVEVHGTSRGGPAEGEGYVELTGYGETGGR' A
#
# COMPACT_ATOMS: atom_id res chain seq x y z
N ALA A 1 -8.59 -0.14 13.35
CA ALA A 1 -7.85 -1.30 12.82
C ALA A 1 -6.38 -0.92 12.61
N ARG A 2 -5.44 -1.89 12.54
CA ARG A 2 -4.06 -1.60 12.15
C ARG A 2 -3.89 -1.95 10.68
N TYR A 3 -3.67 -0.94 9.84
CA TYR A 3 -3.49 -1.09 8.40
C TYR A 3 -2.00 -1.10 8.06
N PRO A 4 -1.45 -2.18 7.47
CA PRO A 4 -0.06 -2.23 7.04
C PRO A 4 0.08 -1.50 5.71
N SER A 5 0.01 -0.17 5.71
CA SER A 5 -0.07 0.65 4.49
C SER A 5 1.27 0.96 3.82
N ARG A 6 2.40 0.69 4.48
CA ARG A 6 3.76 0.79 3.91
C ARG A 6 4.26 -0.57 3.47
N TRP A 7 4.71 -0.68 2.22
CA TRP A 7 5.18 -1.95 1.64
C TRP A 7 6.58 -1.85 1.03
N ARG A 8 7.20 -3.02 0.89
CA ARG A 8 8.27 -3.25 -0.09
C ARG A 8 7.75 -4.25 -1.12
N LEU A 9 7.67 -3.84 -2.38
CA LEU A 9 7.22 -4.65 -3.50
C LEU A 9 8.43 -5.20 -4.25
N LEU A 10 8.56 -6.52 -4.29
CA LEU A 10 9.59 -7.23 -5.02
C LEU A 10 8.94 -8.01 -6.17
N VAL A 11 9.35 -7.74 -7.41
CA VAL A 11 8.99 -8.54 -8.58
C VAL A 11 10.28 -8.97 -9.28
N PRO A 12 10.90 -10.08 -8.83
CA PRO A 12 12.22 -10.49 -9.32
C PRO A 12 12.29 -10.75 -10.81
N SER A 13 11.24 -11.33 -11.40
CA SER A 13 11.15 -11.58 -12.85
C SER A 13 11.24 -10.29 -13.68
N GLU A 14 10.81 -9.17 -13.10
CA GLU A 14 10.89 -7.85 -13.75
C GLU A 14 12.11 -7.04 -13.33
N ARG A 15 12.93 -7.56 -12.39
CA ARG A 15 14.00 -6.82 -11.71
C ARG A 15 13.48 -5.53 -11.07
N LEU A 16 12.40 -5.67 -10.31
CA LEU A 16 11.70 -4.58 -9.64
C LEU A 16 11.85 -4.70 -8.13
N ASP A 17 12.28 -3.62 -7.49
CA ASP A 17 12.34 -3.46 -6.03
C ASP A 17 11.90 -2.04 -5.68
N LEU A 18 10.71 -1.93 -5.08
CA LEU A 18 10.06 -0.65 -4.82
C LEU A 18 9.64 -0.57 -3.36
N GLU A 19 9.86 0.60 -2.77
CA GLU A 19 9.26 1.03 -1.52
C GLU A 19 7.98 1.82 -1.83
N VAL A 20 6.88 1.44 -1.20
CA VAL A 20 5.57 2.08 -1.35
C VAL A 20 5.20 2.75 -0.03
N VAL A 21 5.04 4.07 -0.07
CA VAL A 21 4.90 4.92 1.11
C VAL A 21 3.58 5.69 1.05
N PRO A 22 2.68 5.52 2.04
CA PRO A 22 1.49 6.36 2.15
C PRO A 22 1.87 7.82 2.34
N ARG A 23 1.28 8.72 1.53
CA ARG A 23 1.48 10.17 1.71
C ARG A 23 0.73 10.72 2.92
N VAL A 24 -0.35 10.06 3.31
CA VAL A 24 -1.14 10.38 4.50
C VAL A 24 -1.46 9.07 5.20
N ALA A 25 -1.17 8.98 6.50
CA ALA A 25 -1.38 7.74 7.26
C ALA A 25 -2.88 7.42 7.48
N ASP A 26 -3.71 8.45 7.71
CA ASP A 26 -5.12 8.31 8.06
C ASP A 26 -6.05 8.55 6.86
N GLN A 27 -6.29 7.51 6.07
CA GLN A 27 -7.36 7.46 5.05
C GLN A 27 -8.30 6.26 5.29
N GLU A 28 -8.70 6.05 6.54
CA GLU A 28 -9.74 5.08 6.85
C GLU A 28 -11.11 5.62 6.40
N LEU A 29 -11.72 4.95 5.42
CA LEU A 29 -13.06 5.29 4.95
C LEU A 29 -14.09 4.46 5.74
N ARG A 30 -14.98 5.16 6.44
CA ARG A 30 -16.04 4.57 7.26
C ARG A 30 -17.34 4.41 6.47
N THR A 31 -17.32 3.53 5.47
CA THR A 31 -18.51 3.16 4.66
C THR A 31 -19.19 1.91 5.24
N THR A 32 -20.07 1.24 4.49
CA THR A 32 -20.72 -0.03 4.90
C THR A 32 -19.72 -1.13 5.23
N VAL A 33 -18.52 -1.09 4.66
CA VAL A 33 -17.37 -1.94 5.00
C VAL A 33 -16.20 -1.03 5.34
N ARG A 34 -15.52 -1.27 6.48
CA ARG A 34 -14.30 -0.52 6.82
C ARG A 34 -13.16 -0.96 5.91
N TYR A 35 -12.60 -0.02 5.16
CA TYR A 35 -11.40 -0.23 4.36
C TYR A 35 -10.49 1.00 4.44
N TRP A 36 -9.21 0.79 4.17
CA TRP A 36 -8.24 1.87 4.02
C TRP A 36 -7.89 1.97 2.54
N GLU A 37 -7.95 3.18 2.01
CA GLU A 37 -7.53 3.48 0.64
C GLU A 37 -6.72 4.75 0.70
N GLY A 38 -5.46 4.69 0.27
CA GLY A 38 -4.53 5.80 0.46
C GLY A 38 -3.66 6.07 -0.75
N ALA A 39 -3.50 7.35 -1.09
CA ALA A 39 -2.50 7.80 -2.05
C ALA A 39 -1.09 7.49 -1.54
N VAL A 40 -0.25 6.95 -2.41
CA VAL A 40 1.12 6.53 -2.11
C VAL A 40 2.14 7.17 -3.04
N GLU A 41 3.35 7.36 -2.54
CA GLU A 41 4.56 7.57 -3.32
C GLU A 41 5.33 6.26 -3.45
N VAL A 42 6.00 6.09 -4.57
CA VAL A 42 6.77 4.89 -4.90
C VAL A 42 8.19 5.31 -5.25
N HIS A 43 9.17 4.68 -4.62
CA HIS A 43 10.59 4.90 -4.91
C HIS A 43 11.33 3.56 -4.98
N GLY A 44 12.34 3.44 -5.82
CA GLY A 44 13.20 2.27 -5.84
C GLY A 44 13.88 2.07 -7.18
N THR A 45 13.90 0.82 -7.65
CA THR A 45 14.59 0.46 -8.89
C THR A 45 13.74 -0.42 -9.81
N SER A 46 13.87 -0.19 -11.11
CA SER A 46 13.31 -1.02 -12.17
C SER A 46 14.39 -1.32 -13.20
N ARG A 47 14.65 -2.61 -13.44
CA ARG A 47 15.68 -3.08 -14.38
C ARG A 47 17.07 -2.47 -14.16
N GLY A 48 17.40 -2.13 -12.90
CA GLY A 48 18.69 -1.56 -12.50
C GLY A 48 18.80 -0.04 -12.60
N GLY A 49 17.75 0.66 -13.05
CA GLY A 49 17.66 2.13 -13.00
C GLY A 49 16.74 2.63 -11.89
N PRO A 50 16.83 3.90 -11.47
CA PRO A 50 15.92 4.49 -10.51
C PRO A 50 14.48 4.50 -11.05
N ALA A 51 13.52 4.27 -10.17
CA ALA A 51 12.10 4.34 -10.47
C ALA A 51 11.39 5.16 -9.38
N GLU A 52 10.57 6.10 -9.83
CA GLU A 52 9.73 6.95 -8.99
C GLU A 52 8.32 6.96 -9.57
N GLY A 53 7.32 7.09 -8.70
CA GLY A 53 5.93 7.13 -9.15
C GLY A 53 4.94 7.42 -8.03
N GLU A 54 3.68 7.51 -8.43
CA GLU A 54 2.56 7.84 -7.57
C GLU A 54 1.44 6.84 -7.83
N GLY A 55 0.68 6.48 -6.80
CA GLY A 55 -0.41 5.50 -6.95
C GLY A 55 -1.35 5.47 -5.77
N TYR A 56 -2.09 4.37 -5.65
CA TYR A 56 -3.02 4.10 -4.55
C TYR A 56 -2.84 2.68 -4.02
N VAL A 57 -3.04 2.50 -2.72
CA VAL A 57 -3.12 1.19 -2.06
C VAL A 57 -4.50 1.05 -1.41
N GLU A 58 -5.14 -0.09 -1.61
CA GLU A 58 -6.39 -0.47 -0.96
C GLU A 58 -6.14 -1.65 0.00
N LEU A 59 -6.64 -1.55 1.22
CA LEU A 59 -6.55 -2.56 2.27
C LEU A 59 -7.97 -2.86 2.80
N THR A 60 -8.45 -4.05 2.48
CA THR A 60 -9.72 -4.60 2.97
C THR A 60 -9.48 -5.76 3.95
N GLY A 61 -10.49 -6.18 4.71
CA GLY A 61 -10.38 -7.34 5.61
C GLY A 61 -9.66 -7.10 6.95
N TYR A 62 -9.26 -5.85 7.25
CA TYR A 62 -8.63 -5.48 8.52
C TYR A 62 -9.61 -4.89 9.56
N GLY A 63 -10.86 -4.64 9.18
CA GLY A 63 -11.93 -4.35 10.13
C GLY A 63 -12.23 -5.57 10.98
N GLU A 64 -12.55 -5.39 12.28
CA GLU A 64 -12.82 -6.48 13.24
C GLU A 64 -13.50 -7.69 12.59
N THR A 65 -12.78 -8.81 12.53
CA THR A 65 -13.42 -10.13 12.47
C THR A 65 -14.21 -10.24 13.76
N GLY A 66 -15.52 -9.99 13.68
CA GLY A 66 -16.44 -10.34 14.74
C GLY A 66 -16.27 -11.83 15.00
N GLY A 67 -15.53 -12.16 16.05
CA GLY A 67 -15.38 -13.53 16.50
C GLY A 67 -16.75 -14.11 16.79
N ARG A 68 -17.02 -15.24 16.16
CA ARG A 68 -17.78 -16.33 16.77
C ARG A 68 -17.05 -17.62 16.46
#